data_AF-A0A8D2D3G8-F1
#
_entry.id   AF-A0A8D2D3G8-F1
#
_cell.length_a   1.000
_cell.length_b   1.000
_cell.length_c   1.000
_cell.angle_alpha   90.00
_cell.angle_beta   90.00
_cell.angle_gamma   90.00
#
_symmetry.space_group_name_H-M   'P 1'
#
loop_
_entity.id
_entity.type
_entity.pdbx_description
1 polymer ?
#
loop_
_entity_poly.entity_id
_entity_poly.type
_entity_poly.pdbx_seq_one_letter_code
_entity_poly.pdbx_strand_id
1 'polypeptide(L)'
;MKNCWKIPIFFFICCFLGPWASAAVKRRPRFPVNSNSNGGNELCPKIRIGQDDLPGFDLISQFQIDKAASRRAIQRVVGSTSLQVAYKLGNNVDFRIPTRHLYPSGLPEEYSFLTTFRMTGSTLEKNWSIWQIQDSSGKEQVGVKINGQTQSVAFSYKGLDGSLQTVAFSNLPSLFDSQWHKIMIGVERSSATLFVDCTRIESLPIKPRGQIDVDGFAVLGKLTDNPQVSVPFELQWMLIHCDPLRPSRETCHELPVRITPSQTTDERGPPGEPGPPGPPGPPGVPGIDGIDGDRGPKGPPGPPGPPGEPGKPGAPGKPGTPGADTSP
;
A
#
# COMPACT_ATOMS: atom_id res chain seq x y z
N MET A 1 9.28 -80.46 28.39
CA MET A 1 7.92 -81.02 28.20
C MET A 1 7.03 -79.96 27.57
N LYS A 2 6.36 -80.35 26.47
CA LYS A 2 5.10 -79.81 25.88
C LYS A 2 5.11 -78.47 25.13
N ASN A 3 5.07 -78.62 23.80
CA ASN A 3 4.39 -77.77 22.82
C ASN A 3 2.85 -77.74 23.03
N CYS A 4 2.19 -76.64 22.63
CA CYS A 4 0.84 -76.56 22.00
C CYS A 4 0.63 -75.10 21.55
N TRP A 5 0.66 -74.70 20.27
CA TRP A 5 -0.26 -74.85 19.10
C TRP A 5 -1.47 -73.87 19.04
N LYS A 6 -1.41 -72.95 18.04
CA LYS A 6 -2.44 -72.28 17.19
C LYS A 6 -3.63 -71.54 17.85
N ILE A 7 -4.20 -70.42 17.39
CA ILE A 7 -4.82 -70.01 16.09
C ILE A 7 -5.05 -68.45 16.14
N PRO A 8 -5.11 -67.70 15.01
CA PRO A 8 -5.11 -66.24 14.97
C PRO A 8 -6.52 -65.60 15.03
N ILE A 9 -6.60 -64.35 15.52
CA ILE A 9 -7.82 -63.52 15.45
C ILE A 9 -7.55 -62.34 14.51
N PHE A 10 -8.28 -62.36 13.39
CA PHE A 10 -8.48 -61.23 12.49
C PHE A 10 -9.01 -60.03 13.28
N PHE A 11 -8.27 -58.91 13.30
CA PHE A 11 -8.84 -57.60 13.57
C PHE A 11 -8.78 -56.76 12.30
N PHE A 12 -9.93 -56.75 11.62
CA PHE A 12 -10.31 -55.75 10.63
C PHE A 12 -10.33 -54.38 11.34
N ILE A 13 -9.39 -53.49 11.02
CA ILE A 13 -9.52 -52.07 11.34
C ILE A 13 -9.60 -51.32 10.02
N CYS A 14 -10.81 -50.82 9.76
CA CYS A 14 -11.21 -50.05 8.60
C CYS A 14 -10.22 -48.93 8.26
N CYS A 15 -9.79 -48.92 7.00
CA CYS A 15 -9.30 -47.73 6.31
C CYS A 15 -10.38 -46.65 6.31
N PHE A 16 -10.31 -45.69 7.24
CA PHE A 16 -10.95 -44.40 7.05
C PHE A 16 -10.09 -43.56 6.10
N LEU A 17 -10.19 -43.88 4.79
CA LEU A 17 -9.83 -42.96 3.72
C LEU A 17 -10.92 -41.88 3.68
N GLY A 18 -10.77 -40.84 4.49
CA GLY A 18 -11.53 -39.61 4.31
C GLY A 18 -11.12 -38.97 2.98
N PRO A 19 -12.06 -38.62 2.07
CA PRO A 19 -11.71 -37.95 0.84
C PRO A 19 -11.15 -36.57 1.17
N TRP A 20 -9.86 -36.37 0.89
CA TRP A 20 -9.28 -35.03 0.77
C TRP A 20 -10.04 -34.30 -0.33
N ALA A 21 -10.96 -33.42 0.08
CA ALA A 21 -11.61 -32.50 -0.81
C ALA A 21 -10.58 -31.46 -1.30
N SER A 22 -9.88 -31.76 -2.39
CA SER A 22 -9.18 -30.74 -3.17
C SER A 22 -10.21 -29.78 -3.74
N ALA A 23 -10.35 -28.61 -3.13
CA ALA A 23 -11.13 -27.51 -3.67
C ALA A 23 -10.40 -26.89 -4.87
N ALA A 24 -10.40 -27.59 -6.01
CA ALA A 24 -10.03 -27.00 -7.29
C ALA A 24 -11.18 -26.09 -7.76
N VAL A 25 -11.16 -24.83 -7.34
CA VAL A 25 -12.09 -23.80 -7.85
C VAL A 25 -11.73 -23.52 -9.31
N LYS A 26 -12.34 -24.29 -10.22
CA LYS A 26 -12.27 -24.09 -11.67
C LYS A 26 -13.18 -22.92 -12.06
N ARG A 27 -12.78 -21.69 -11.74
CA ARG A 27 -13.40 -20.48 -12.33
C ARG A 27 -12.35 -19.76 -13.15
N ARG A 28 -12.57 -19.73 -14.47
CA ARG A 28 -11.80 -18.89 -15.41
C ARG A 28 -11.87 -17.44 -14.92
N PRO A 29 -10.74 -16.74 -14.71
CA PRO A 29 -10.80 -15.29 -14.62
C PRO A 29 -11.24 -14.77 -15.98
N ARG A 30 -12.43 -14.16 -16.04
CA ARG A 30 -12.89 -13.41 -17.21
C ARG A 30 -12.22 -12.04 -17.11
N PHE A 31 -11.02 -11.93 -17.69
CA PHE A 31 -10.37 -10.64 -17.88
C PHE A 31 -11.13 -9.84 -18.95
N PRO A 32 -11.20 -8.49 -18.84
CA PRO A 32 -11.57 -7.66 -19.97
C PRO A 32 -10.42 -7.78 -20.99
N VAL A 33 -10.65 -8.56 -22.05
CA VAL A 33 -9.79 -8.55 -23.22
C VAL A 33 -10.07 -7.24 -23.94
N ASN A 34 -9.16 -6.28 -23.82
CA ASN A 34 -9.16 -5.15 -24.73
C ASN A 34 -8.64 -5.68 -26.06
N SER A 35 -9.56 -6.06 -26.94
CA SER A 35 -9.23 -6.59 -28.27
C SER A 35 -8.76 -5.43 -29.13
N ASN A 36 -7.47 -5.14 -29.06
CA ASN A 36 -6.80 -4.35 -30.09
C ASN A 36 -6.40 -5.33 -31.19
N SER A 37 -7.16 -5.31 -32.28
CA SER A 37 -6.89 -6.03 -33.52
C SER A 37 -5.69 -5.39 -34.23
N ASN A 38 -4.47 -5.65 -33.73
CA ASN A 38 -3.19 -5.70 -34.44
C ASN A 38 -2.01 -5.67 -33.45
N GLY A 39 -1.19 -6.73 -33.45
CA GLY A 39 0.15 -6.75 -32.85
C GLY A 39 0.27 -7.58 -31.57
N GLY A 40 1.36 -8.35 -31.44
CA GLY A 40 1.56 -9.42 -30.46
C GLY A 40 1.25 -9.08 -29.00
N ASN A 41 0.80 -10.11 -28.25
CA ASN A 41 0.66 -10.12 -26.80
C ASN A 41 2.04 -9.99 -26.12
N GLU A 42 2.61 -8.79 -26.16
CA GLU A 42 3.85 -8.44 -25.47
C GLU A 42 3.50 -7.86 -24.08
N LEU A 43 4.16 -8.34 -23.03
CA LEU A 43 3.82 -7.98 -21.64
C LEU A 43 3.95 -6.47 -21.38
N CYS A 44 4.94 -5.84 -22.00
CA CYS A 44 5.24 -4.42 -21.87
C CYS A 44 5.21 -3.77 -23.26
N PRO A 45 4.38 -2.73 -23.46
CA PRO A 45 4.35 -2.01 -24.73
C PRO A 45 5.66 -1.23 -24.94
N LYS A 46 6.05 -1.03 -26.20
CA LYS A 46 7.20 -0.18 -26.54
C LYS A 46 6.97 1.25 -26.04
N ILE A 47 7.95 1.78 -25.32
CA ILE A 47 7.93 3.13 -24.74
C ILE A 47 7.78 4.16 -25.85
N ARG A 48 6.78 5.05 -25.74
CA ARG A 48 6.66 6.24 -26.59
C ARG A 48 7.20 7.45 -25.83
N ILE A 49 7.90 8.34 -26.54
CA ILE A 49 8.42 9.58 -25.97
C ILE A 49 7.24 10.37 -25.38
N GLY A 50 7.29 10.67 -24.07
CA GLY A 50 6.23 11.38 -23.33
C GLY A 50 5.19 10.50 -22.62
N GLN A 51 5.31 9.18 -22.66
CA GLN A 51 4.44 8.26 -21.92
C GLN A 51 5.09 7.89 -20.59
N ASP A 52 4.54 8.38 -19.47
CA ASP A 52 5.09 8.18 -18.12
C ASP A 52 4.52 6.92 -17.42
N ASP A 53 3.34 6.47 -17.83
CA ASP A 53 2.63 5.35 -17.20
C ASP A 53 2.83 4.04 -17.98
N LEU A 54 3.97 3.38 -17.78
CA LEU A 54 4.14 1.99 -18.21
C LEU A 54 3.34 1.05 -17.27
N PRO A 55 2.81 -0.08 -17.78
CA PRO A 55 1.97 -0.94 -16.95
C PRO A 55 2.75 -1.65 -15.84
N GLY A 56 2.08 -1.85 -14.72
CA GLY A 56 2.53 -2.63 -13.57
C GLY A 56 1.57 -3.76 -13.25
N PHE A 57 2.12 -4.88 -12.82
CA PHE A 57 1.42 -6.11 -12.49
C PHE A 57 1.48 -6.34 -10.99
N ASP A 58 0.37 -6.10 -10.28
CA ASP A 58 0.26 -6.38 -8.84
C ASP A 58 0.13 -7.88 -8.60
N LEU A 59 1.19 -8.49 -8.06
CA LEU A 59 1.24 -9.92 -7.82
C LEU A 59 0.33 -10.34 -6.65
N ILE A 60 0.02 -9.47 -5.70
CA ILE A 60 -0.91 -9.82 -4.59
C ILE A 60 -2.30 -10.10 -5.16
N SER A 61 -2.77 -9.23 -6.07
CA SER A 61 -4.04 -9.40 -6.76
C SER A 61 -4.04 -10.60 -7.72
N GLN A 62 -2.96 -10.78 -8.49
CA GLN A 62 -2.85 -11.90 -9.44
C GLN A 62 -2.84 -13.27 -8.75
N PHE A 63 -2.08 -13.41 -7.67
CA PHE A 63 -2.03 -14.62 -6.83
C PHE A 63 -3.26 -14.77 -5.92
N GLN A 64 -4.20 -13.83 -5.97
CA GLN A 64 -5.44 -13.84 -5.19
C GLN A 64 -5.18 -14.00 -3.68
N ILE A 65 -4.09 -13.38 -3.20
CA ILE A 65 -3.65 -13.45 -1.80
C ILE A 65 -4.71 -12.80 -0.90
N ASP A 66 -5.26 -11.67 -1.34
CA ASP A 66 -6.39 -10.96 -0.74
C ASP A 66 -7.64 -11.86 -0.55
N LYS A 67 -7.98 -12.65 -1.58
CA LYS A 67 -9.10 -13.60 -1.55
C LYS A 67 -8.80 -14.80 -0.66
N ALA A 68 -7.58 -15.31 -0.69
CA ALA A 68 -7.15 -16.39 0.21
C ALA A 68 -7.27 -15.95 1.68
N ALA A 69 -6.89 -14.71 1.98
CA ALA A 69 -7.02 -14.14 3.32
C ALA A 69 -8.49 -13.93 3.72
N SER A 70 -9.32 -13.43 2.81
CA SER A 70 -10.77 -13.28 3.01
C SER A 70 -11.47 -14.63 3.27
N ARG A 71 -10.94 -15.71 2.70
CA ARG A 71 -11.39 -17.09 2.91
C ARG A 71 -10.75 -17.78 4.13
N ARG A 72 -9.99 -17.03 4.94
CA ARG A 72 -9.27 -17.53 6.14
C ARG A 72 -8.25 -18.64 5.85
N ALA A 73 -7.78 -18.75 4.60
CA ALA A 73 -6.70 -19.68 4.24
C ALA A 73 -5.33 -19.17 4.70
N ILE A 74 -5.17 -17.84 4.75
CA ILE A 74 -4.00 -17.15 5.31
C ILE A 74 -4.45 -16.04 6.26
N GLN A 75 -3.53 -15.57 7.10
CA GLN A 75 -3.81 -14.51 8.08
C GLN A 75 -3.46 -13.13 7.51
N ARG A 76 -4.36 -12.15 7.71
CA ARG A 76 -4.05 -10.72 7.55
C ARG A 76 -3.40 -10.20 8.83
N VAL A 77 -2.33 -9.44 8.69
CA VAL A 77 -1.58 -8.81 9.79
C VAL A 77 -1.40 -7.32 9.50
N VAL A 78 -1.02 -6.56 10.53
CA VAL A 78 -0.62 -5.17 10.36
C VAL A 78 0.72 -5.14 9.62
N GLY A 79 0.83 -4.25 8.63
CA GLY A 79 2.00 -4.08 7.79
C GLY A 79 3.11 -3.26 8.45
N SER A 80 3.86 -2.55 7.61
CA SER A 80 4.96 -1.66 7.97
C SER A 80 4.51 -0.44 8.77
N THR A 81 3.27 0.00 8.57
CA THR A 81 2.59 0.99 9.41
C THR A 81 1.27 0.46 9.92
N SER A 82 0.68 1.14 10.91
CA SER A 82 -0.64 0.81 11.46
C SER A 82 -1.79 0.87 10.44
N LEU A 83 -1.60 1.58 9.31
CA LEU A 83 -2.58 1.70 8.24
C LEU A 83 -2.37 0.69 7.11
N GLN A 84 -1.20 0.07 7.05
CA GLN A 84 -0.86 -0.90 6.02
C GLN A 84 -1.35 -2.30 6.41
N VAL A 85 -1.79 -3.06 5.42
CA VAL A 85 -2.20 -4.45 5.57
C VAL A 85 -1.15 -5.34 4.93
N ALA A 86 -0.76 -6.39 5.64
CA ALA A 86 0.08 -7.43 5.10
C ALA A 86 -0.54 -8.82 5.29
N TYR A 87 0.07 -9.80 4.62
CA TYR A 87 -0.41 -11.17 4.55
C TYR A 87 0.67 -12.12 5.03
N LYS A 88 0.35 -12.98 5.99
CA LYS A 88 1.26 -14.01 6.48
C LYS A 88 1.19 -15.23 5.56
N LEU A 89 2.24 -15.42 4.75
CA LEU A 89 2.43 -16.57 3.87
C LEU A 89 3.24 -17.63 4.60
N GLY A 90 3.14 -18.89 4.18
CA GLY A 90 3.90 -19.99 4.75
C GLY A 90 3.40 -21.37 4.39
N ASN A 91 3.69 -22.34 5.27
CA ASN A 91 3.61 -23.78 4.99
C ASN A 91 2.23 -24.30 4.56
N ASN A 92 1.16 -23.56 4.86
CA ASN A 92 -0.21 -24.06 4.71
C ASN A 92 -0.81 -23.74 3.34
N VAL A 93 -0.17 -22.88 2.56
CA VAL A 93 -0.70 -22.43 1.26
C VAL A 93 0.40 -22.38 0.22
N ASP A 94 0.04 -22.81 -0.97
CA ASP A 94 0.93 -22.89 -2.11
C ASP A 94 0.46 -21.95 -3.21
N PHE A 95 1.05 -20.76 -3.23
CA PHE A 95 0.75 -19.73 -4.21
C PHE A 95 1.53 -20.01 -5.51
N ARG A 96 0.82 -20.58 -6.49
CA ARG A 96 1.35 -20.84 -7.84
C ARG A 96 0.35 -20.44 -8.91
N ILE A 97 0.85 -19.86 -10.00
CA ILE A 97 0.06 -19.53 -11.20
C ILE A 97 0.79 -20.11 -12.41
N PRO A 98 0.10 -20.77 -13.37
CA PRO A 98 0.72 -21.21 -14.61
C PRO A 98 1.41 -20.03 -15.31
N THR A 99 2.70 -20.18 -15.63
CA THR A 99 3.52 -19.07 -16.16
C THR A 99 2.89 -18.47 -17.41
N ARG A 100 2.41 -19.31 -18.32
CA ARG A 100 1.70 -18.90 -19.54
C ARG A 100 0.47 -18.00 -19.33
N HIS A 101 -0.15 -18.00 -18.14
CA HIS A 101 -1.29 -17.11 -17.87
C HIS A 101 -0.85 -15.69 -17.52
N LEU A 102 0.37 -15.52 -17.00
CA LEU A 102 0.94 -14.23 -16.67
C LEU A 102 1.85 -13.71 -17.80
N TYR A 103 2.70 -14.61 -18.31
CA TYR A 103 3.82 -14.33 -19.19
C TYR A 103 3.81 -15.32 -20.36
N PRO A 104 2.83 -15.25 -21.28
CA PRO A 104 2.71 -16.20 -22.39
C PRO A 104 3.94 -16.19 -23.32
N SER A 105 4.59 -15.03 -23.44
CA SER A 105 5.78 -14.80 -24.25
C SER A 105 7.06 -14.68 -23.42
N GLY A 106 6.99 -15.02 -22.12
CA GLY A 106 8.06 -14.77 -21.15
C GLY A 106 8.05 -13.34 -20.59
N LEU A 107 9.13 -13.00 -19.88
CA LEU A 107 9.34 -11.67 -19.31
C LEU A 107 9.93 -10.72 -20.37
N PRO A 108 9.64 -9.42 -20.30
CA PRO A 108 10.26 -8.42 -21.15
C PRO A 108 11.77 -8.37 -20.94
N GLU A 109 12.50 -7.81 -21.92
CA GLU A 109 13.95 -7.63 -21.81
C GLU A 109 14.32 -6.75 -20.61
N GLU A 110 13.52 -5.73 -20.35
CA GLU A 110 13.71 -4.76 -19.27
C GLU A 110 12.43 -4.66 -18.43
N TYR A 111 12.59 -4.67 -17.11
CA TYR A 111 11.51 -4.54 -16.13
C TYR A 111 12.10 -4.26 -14.76
N SER A 112 11.24 -4.01 -13.78
CA SER A 112 11.63 -3.99 -12.37
C SER A 112 10.75 -4.91 -11.54
N PHE A 113 11.35 -5.51 -10.52
CA PHE A 113 10.66 -6.29 -9.50
C PHE A 113 10.75 -5.53 -8.18
N LEU A 114 9.62 -5.29 -7.52
CA LEU A 114 9.55 -4.58 -6.26
C LEU A 114 8.75 -5.41 -5.26
N THR A 115 9.21 -5.50 -4.01
CA THR A 115 8.46 -6.18 -2.97
C THR A 115 8.77 -5.60 -1.59
N THR A 116 7.72 -5.43 -0.78
CA THR A 116 7.81 -5.07 0.64
C THR A 116 7.40 -6.27 1.47
N PHE A 117 8.32 -6.77 2.29
CA PHE A 117 8.13 -8.01 3.04
C PHE A 117 8.83 -7.95 4.41
N ARG A 118 8.48 -8.90 5.26
CA ARG A 118 9.13 -9.13 6.56
C ARG A 118 9.37 -10.62 6.76
N MET A 119 10.55 -10.96 7.25
CA MET A 119 10.92 -12.34 7.60
C MET A 119 11.47 -12.37 9.02
N THR A 120 11.17 -13.42 9.79
CA THR A 120 11.54 -13.50 11.21
C THR A 120 11.92 -14.92 11.62
N GLY A 121 12.59 -15.05 12.77
CA GLY A 121 12.95 -16.34 13.35
C GLY A 121 13.78 -17.20 12.41
N SER A 122 13.45 -18.50 12.31
CA SER A 122 14.20 -19.45 11.47
C SER A 122 14.25 -19.09 9.98
N THR A 123 13.40 -18.19 9.47
CA THR A 123 13.43 -17.78 8.06
C THR A 123 14.66 -16.93 7.73
N LEU A 124 15.22 -16.21 8.72
CA LEU A 124 16.40 -15.37 8.53
C LEU A 124 17.65 -16.16 8.13
N GLU A 125 17.71 -17.43 8.50
CA GLU A 125 18.86 -18.33 8.23
C GLU A 125 18.66 -19.22 7.00
N LYS A 126 17.49 -19.13 6.33
CA LYS A 126 17.14 -19.98 5.20
C LYS A 126 17.57 -19.37 3.88
N ASN A 127 17.74 -20.24 2.88
CA ASN A 127 17.95 -19.87 1.48
C ASN A 127 16.67 -20.16 0.70
N TRP A 128 16.02 -19.13 0.19
CA TRP A 128 14.68 -19.24 -0.39
C TRP A 128 14.42 -18.20 -1.46
N SER A 129 13.53 -18.54 -2.40
CA SER A 129 13.06 -17.66 -3.46
C SER A 129 11.77 -16.97 -3.01
N ILE A 130 11.79 -15.64 -2.93
CA ILE A 130 10.59 -14.85 -2.60
C ILE A 130 9.59 -14.89 -3.76
N TRP A 131 10.11 -14.85 -4.99
CA TRP A 131 9.38 -15.03 -6.24
C TRP A 131 10.29 -15.73 -7.25
N GLN A 132 9.74 -16.69 -7.99
CA GLN A 132 10.45 -17.33 -9.09
C GLN A 132 9.47 -17.87 -10.15
N ILE A 133 9.97 -18.02 -11.37
CA ILE A 133 9.38 -18.82 -12.43
C ILE A 133 10.17 -20.11 -12.52
N GLN A 134 9.46 -21.23 -12.48
CA GLN A 134 10.00 -22.57 -12.66
C GLN A 134 9.33 -23.26 -13.84
N ASP A 135 10.04 -24.17 -14.50
CA ASP A 135 9.48 -25.01 -15.54
C ASP A 135 8.60 -26.14 -14.98
N SER A 136 8.08 -27.01 -15.84
CA SER A 136 7.23 -28.13 -15.44
C SER A 136 7.94 -29.15 -14.55
N SER A 137 9.29 -29.20 -14.58
CA SER A 137 10.12 -30.06 -13.72
C SER A 137 10.44 -29.41 -12.37
N GLY A 138 10.06 -28.15 -12.18
CA GLY A 138 10.38 -27.37 -10.98
C GLY A 138 11.78 -26.75 -11.01
N LYS A 139 12.47 -26.78 -12.15
CA LYS A 139 13.77 -26.13 -12.31
C LYS A 139 13.56 -24.65 -12.61
N GLU A 140 14.33 -23.84 -11.90
CA GLU A 140 14.25 -22.39 -11.98
C GLU A 140 14.62 -21.86 -13.37
N GLN A 141 13.82 -20.91 -13.84
CA GLN A 141 14.04 -20.15 -15.06
C GLN A 141 14.48 -18.72 -14.74
N VAL A 142 13.77 -18.05 -13.82
CA VAL A 142 14.07 -16.71 -13.32
C VAL A 142 13.64 -16.63 -11.86
N GLY A 143 14.37 -15.93 -11.01
CA GLY A 143 13.98 -15.80 -9.62
C GLY A 143 14.77 -14.78 -8.82
N VAL A 144 14.15 -14.33 -7.74
CA VAL A 144 14.76 -13.48 -6.71
C VAL A 144 14.90 -14.30 -5.45
N LYS A 145 16.14 -14.51 -5.02
CA LYS A 145 16.51 -15.34 -3.87
C LYS A 145 17.01 -14.48 -2.73
N ILE A 146 16.64 -14.88 -1.53
CA ILE A 146 17.11 -14.33 -0.27
C ILE A 146 17.92 -15.46 0.39
N ASN A 147 19.21 -15.19 0.62
CA ASN A 147 20.13 -16.14 1.22
C ASN A 147 20.49 -15.67 2.62
N GLY A 148 19.90 -16.32 3.62
CA GLY A 148 20.14 -16.05 5.03
C GLY A 148 21.55 -16.35 5.48
N GLN A 149 22.13 -17.44 4.99
CA GLN A 149 23.46 -17.91 5.42
C GLN A 149 24.58 -16.93 5.03
N THR A 150 24.48 -16.35 3.83
CA THR A 150 25.44 -15.36 3.34
C THR A 150 24.96 -13.91 3.48
N GLN A 151 23.76 -13.71 4.04
CA GLN A 151 23.07 -12.43 4.13
C GLN A 151 23.11 -11.64 2.80
N SER A 152 22.60 -12.26 1.75
CA SER A 152 22.66 -11.73 0.37
C SER A 152 21.33 -11.88 -0.36
N VAL A 153 21.17 -11.06 -1.41
CA VAL A 153 20.06 -11.18 -2.36
C VAL A 153 20.65 -11.60 -3.70
N ALA A 154 20.05 -12.58 -4.37
CA ALA A 154 20.51 -13.04 -5.67
C ALA A 154 19.40 -12.98 -6.71
N PHE A 155 19.76 -12.57 -7.93
CA PHE A 155 18.89 -12.60 -9.09
C PHE A 155 19.39 -13.68 -10.06
N SER A 156 18.53 -14.66 -10.33
CA SER A 156 18.80 -15.77 -11.26
C SER A 156 17.98 -15.61 -12.53
N TYR A 157 18.56 -15.93 -13.69
CA TYR A 157 17.90 -15.84 -15.01
C TYR A 157 18.50 -16.83 -16.02
N LYS A 158 17.75 -17.17 -17.07
CA LYS A 158 18.28 -17.95 -18.19
C LYS A 158 19.13 -17.09 -19.13
N GLY A 159 20.37 -17.51 -19.39
CA GLY A 159 21.21 -16.95 -20.44
C GLY A 159 20.79 -17.42 -21.84
N LEU A 160 21.36 -16.81 -22.89
CA LEU A 160 21.12 -17.22 -24.29
C LEU A 160 21.44 -18.70 -24.58
N ASP A 161 22.36 -19.28 -23.82
CA ASP A 161 22.76 -20.69 -23.90
C ASP A 161 21.82 -21.64 -23.12
N GLY A 162 20.77 -21.11 -22.49
CA GLY A 162 19.83 -21.86 -21.65
C GLY A 162 20.39 -22.25 -20.27
N SER A 163 21.63 -21.86 -19.95
CA SER A 163 22.20 -22.04 -18.61
C SER A 163 21.56 -21.05 -17.63
N LEU A 164 21.48 -21.44 -16.36
CA LEU A 164 21.03 -20.53 -15.31
C LEU A 164 22.22 -19.66 -14.88
N GLN A 165 22.11 -18.36 -15.11
CA GLN A 165 23.06 -17.36 -14.65
C GLN A 165 22.53 -16.74 -13.35
N THR A 166 23.43 -16.38 -12.44
CA THR A 166 23.06 -15.78 -11.16
C THR A 166 24.01 -14.64 -10.83
N VAL A 167 23.46 -13.50 -10.43
CA VAL A 167 24.21 -12.39 -9.81
C VAL A 167 23.78 -12.25 -8.35
N ALA A 168 24.75 -12.04 -7.45
CA ALA A 168 24.51 -12.00 -6.01
C ALA A 168 25.02 -10.69 -5.42
N PHE A 169 24.12 -9.96 -4.79
CA PHE A 169 24.37 -8.74 -4.05
C PHE A 169 24.64 -9.12 -2.59
N SER A 170 25.90 -9.05 -2.20
CA SER A 170 26.38 -9.53 -0.89
C SER A 170 26.40 -8.42 0.16
N ASN A 171 26.71 -8.78 1.41
CA ASN A 171 26.88 -7.82 2.51
C ASN A 171 25.61 -7.00 2.82
N LEU A 172 24.48 -7.69 3.05
CA LEU A 172 23.19 -7.08 3.37
C LEU A 172 22.71 -7.42 4.79
N PRO A 173 23.52 -7.33 5.86
CA PRO A 173 23.09 -7.74 7.22
C PRO A 173 21.84 -6.99 7.69
N SER A 174 21.68 -5.73 7.27
CA SER A 174 20.53 -4.90 7.66
C SER A 174 19.19 -5.27 6.99
N LEU A 175 19.17 -6.27 6.11
CA LEU A 175 17.95 -6.87 5.56
C LEU A 175 17.44 -8.04 6.44
N PHE A 176 18.29 -8.56 7.33
CA PHE A 176 18.04 -9.78 8.12
C PHE A 176 17.84 -9.44 9.62
N ASP A 177 17.14 -8.36 9.93
CA ASP A 177 16.96 -7.81 11.29
C ASP A 177 15.53 -8.02 11.87
N SER A 178 14.71 -8.85 11.22
CA SER A 178 13.28 -9.06 11.53
C SER A 178 12.34 -7.87 11.29
N GLN A 179 12.80 -6.78 10.70
CA GLN A 179 11.98 -5.61 10.37
C GLN A 179 11.37 -5.71 8.97
N TRP A 180 10.51 -4.74 8.67
CA TRP A 180 9.94 -4.55 7.34
C TRP A 180 10.99 -3.94 6.41
N HIS A 181 11.18 -4.56 5.25
CA HIS A 181 12.07 -4.06 4.21
C HIS A 181 11.38 -4.03 2.86
N LYS A 182 11.83 -3.09 2.02
CA LYS A 182 11.48 -3.02 0.60
C LYS A 182 12.73 -3.34 -0.21
N ILE A 183 12.69 -4.43 -0.97
CA ILE A 183 13.74 -4.72 -1.97
C ILE A 183 13.19 -4.46 -3.37
N MET A 184 14.05 -3.94 -4.23
CA MET A 184 13.70 -3.66 -5.61
C MET A 184 14.88 -3.99 -6.51
N ILE A 185 14.61 -4.66 -7.62
CA ILE A 185 15.61 -4.99 -8.63
C ILE A 185 15.17 -4.37 -9.94
N GLY A 186 15.94 -3.40 -10.43
CA GLY A 186 15.83 -2.89 -11.80
C GLY A 186 16.63 -3.80 -12.73
N VAL A 187 15.97 -4.44 -13.68
CA VAL A 187 16.58 -5.31 -14.69
C VAL A 187 16.60 -4.55 -16.01
N GLU A 188 17.77 -4.05 -16.37
CA GLU A 188 18.03 -3.35 -17.63
C GLU A 188 18.66 -4.29 -18.65
N ARG A 189 18.94 -3.84 -19.87
CA ARG A 189 19.53 -4.68 -20.92
C ARG A 189 20.80 -5.43 -20.49
N SER A 190 21.72 -4.79 -19.77
CA SER A 190 23.03 -5.36 -19.42
C SER A 190 23.41 -5.24 -17.94
N SER A 191 22.49 -4.76 -17.10
CA SER A 191 22.70 -4.58 -15.66
C SER A 191 21.48 -5.03 -14.86
N ALA A 192 21.74 -5.54 -13.65
CA ALA A 192 20.74 -5.69 -12.61
C ALA A 192 21.14 -4.81 -11.43
N THR A 193 20.27 -3.88 -11.03
CA THR A 193 20.54 -2.93 -9.95
C THR A 193 19.64 -3.23 -8.76
N LEU A 194 20.24 -3.53 -7.61
CA LEU A 194 19.52 -3.76 -6.35
C LEU A 194 19.37 -2.44 -5.57
N PHE A 195 18.16 -2.25 -5.06
CA PHE A 195 17.82 -1.23 -4.08
C PHE A 195 17.23 -1.91 -2.85
N VAL A 196 17.62 -1.46 -1.66
CA VAL A 196 17.08 -1.89 -0.38
C VAL A 196 16.64 -0.66 0.39
N ASP A 197 15.41 -0.66 0.87
CA ASP A 197 14.78 0.44 1.60
C ASP A 197 14.94 1.79 0.88
N CYS A 198 14.69 1.75 -0.45
CA CYS A 198 14.80 2.90 -1.36
C CYS A 198 16.21 3.49 -1.51
N THR A 199 17.23 2.81 -1.00
CA THR A 199 18.63 3.15 -1.21
C THR A 199 19.24 2.24 -2.27
N ARG A 200 19.91 2.81 -3.27
CA ARG A 200 20.65 2.03 -4.27
C ARG A 200 21.85 1.36 -3.62
N ILE A 201 21.93 0.03 -3.69
CA ILE A 201 23.02 -0.74 -3.10
C ILE A 201 24.14 -0.94 -4.12
N GLU A 202 23.85 -1.65 -5.21
CA GLU A 202 24.86 -2.06 -6.17
C GLU A 202 24.20 -2.33 -7.53
N SER A 203 24.97 -2.18 -8.61
CA SER A 203 24.57 -2.57 -9.95
C SER A 203 25.59 -3.54 -10.50
N LEU A 204 25.14 -4.75 -10.83
CA LEU A 204 25.97 -5.84 -11.32
C LEU A 204 25.71 -6.06 -12.81
N PRO A 205 26.75 -6.32 -13.61
CA PRO A 205 26.58 -6.64 -15.02
C PRO A 205 25.89 -7.99 -15.19
N ILE A 206 24.94 -8.07 -16.11
CA ILE A 206 24.28 -9.31 -16.52
C ILE A 206 24.49 -9.56 -18.00
N LYS A 207 24.57 -10.83 -18.37
CA LYS A 207 24.65 -11.28 -19.76
C LYS A 207 23.27 -11.16 -20.42
N PRO A 208 23.21 -11.15 -21.76
CA PRO A 208 21.93 -11.21 -22.47
C PRO A 208 21.09 -12.42 -22.02
N ARG A 209 19.81 -12.16 -21.77
CA ARG A 209 18.84 -13.17 -21.32
C ARG A 209 18.35 -14.01 -22.50
N GLY A 210 18.24 -15.31 -22.28
CA GLY A 210 17.61 -16.25 -23.20
C GLY A 210 16.11 -16.37 -22.98
N GLN A 211 15.48 -17.19 -23.81
CA GLN A 211 14.08 -17.55 -23.62
C GLN A 211 13.92 -18.42 -22.37
N ILE A 212 12.79 -18.24 -21.68
CA ILE A 212 12.43 -19.02 -20.51
C ILE A 212 11.36 -20.05 -20.88
N ASP A 213 11.38 -21.19 -20.20
CA ASP A 213 10.30 -22.16 -20.29
C ASP A 213 9.05 -21.64 -19.55
N VAL A 214 7.95 -21.49 -20.29
CA VAL A 214 6.66 -20.97 -19.79
C VAL A 214 5.65 -22.06 -19.45
N ASP A 215 6.03 -23.33 -19.54
CA ASP A 215 5.13 -24.47 -19.33
C ASP A 215 4.94 -24.83 -17.85
N GLY A 216 5.74 -24.23 -16.96
CA GLY A 216 5.63 -24.40 -15.51
C GLY A 216 4.79 -23.32 -14.82
N PHE A 217 5.31 -22.83 -13.69
CA PHE A 217 4.58 -21.97 -12.77
C PHE A 217 5.43 -20.79 -12.28
N ALA A 218 4.79 -19.63 -12.10
CA ALA A 218 5.27 -18.60 -11.20
C ALA A 218 4.84 -18.97 -9.78
N VAL A 219 5.77 -18.96 -8.83
CA VAL A 219 5.55 -19.40 -7.44
C VAL A 219 6.13 -18.40 -6.44
N LEU A 220 5.58 -18.38 -5.22
CA LEU A 220 6.02 -17.49 -4.13
C LEU A 220 6.59 -18.27 -2.95
N GLY A 221 7.65 -17.72 -2.36
CA GLY A 221 8.17 -18.16 -1.05
C GLY A 221 8.59 -19.62 -0.99
N LYS A 222 9.40 -20.10 -1.94
CA LYS A 222 9.84 -21.50 -1.99
C LYS A 222 11.27 -21.67 -1.51
N LEU A 223 11.55 -22.74 -0.78
CA LEU A 223 12.92 -23.06 -0.36
C LEU A 223 13.77 -23.41 -1.60
N THR A 224 15.01 -22.92 -1.66
CA THR A 224 15.88 -23.11 -2.83
C THR A 224 16.19 -24.59 -3.07
N ASP A 225 16.47 -25.34 -2.00
CA ASP A 225 16.86 -26.76 -2.10
C ASP A 225 15.65 -27.69 -2.29
N ASN A 226 14.45 -27.23 -1.93
CA ASN A 226 13.21 -27.99 -2.06
C ASN A 226 12.03 -27.08 -2.43
N PRO A 227 11.76 -26.92 -3.75
CA PRO A 227 10.68 -26.06 -4.24
C PRO A 227 9.26 -26.46 -3.81
N GLN A 228 9.08 -27.65 -3.23
CA GLN A 228 7.78 -28.06 -2.67
C GLN A 228 7.53 -27.43 -1.29
N VAL A 229 8.58 -27.03 -0.58
CA VAL A 229 8.49 -26.46 0.77
C VAL A 229 8.30 -24.95 0.66
N SER A 230 7.17 -24.46 1.16
CA SER A 230 6.94 -23.02 1.35
C SER A 230 7.67 -22.52 2.59
N VAL A 231 8.22 -21.32 2.52
CA VAL A 231 8.90 -20.64 3.63
C VAL A 231 7.95 -19.60 4.24
N PRO A 232 7.85 -19.50 5.59
CA PRO A 232 6.99 -18.52 6.21
C PRO A 232 7.61 -17.12 6.20
N PHE A 233 6.84 -16.15 5.70
CA PHE A 233 7.19 -14.73 5.66
C PHE A 233 5.90 -13.89 5.56
N GLU A 234 6.00 -12.58 5.77
CA GLU A 234 4.88 -11.67 5.64
C GLU A 234 5.09 -10.76 4.42
N LEU A 235 4.03 -10.62 3.62
CA LEU A 235 4.06 -9.88 2.37
C LEU A 235 3.08 -8.71 2.44
N GLN A 236 3.58 -7.49 2.21
CA GLN A 236 2.76 -6.28 2.13
C GLN A 236 2.52 -5.84 0.69
N TRP A 237 3.55 -5.92 -0.15
CA TRP A 237 3.47 -5.46 -1.53
C TRP A 237 4.38 -6.29 -2.44
N MET A 238 3.93 -6.57 -3.66
CA MET A 238 4.75 -7.23 -4.69
C MET A 238 4.28 -6.80 -6.08
N LEU A 239 5.19 -6.25 -6.87
CA LEU A 239 4.92 -5.64 -8.17
C LEU A 239 6.01 -6.03 -9.18
N ILE A 240 5.60 -6.36 -10.39
CA ILE A 240 6.48 -6.33 -11.57
C ILE A 240 6.05 -5.15 -12.44
N HIS A 241 6.98 -4.26 -12.75
CA HIS A 241 6.71 -3.04 -13.50
C HIS A 241 7.52 -3.01 -14.79
N CYS A 242 6.92 -2.52 -15.87
CA CYS A 242 7.59 -2.46 -17.18
C CYS A 242 8.70 -1.40 -17.27
N ASP A 243 8.70 -0.41 -16.38
CA ASP A 243 9.83 0.54 -16.23
C ASP A 243 10.95 -0.09 -15.37
N PRO A 244 12.15 -0.35 -15.91
CA PRO A 244 13.28 -0.84 -15.13
C PRO A 244 13.83 0.19 -14.13
N LEU A 245 13.58 1.49 -14.37
CA LEU A 245 14.01 2.60 -13.52
C LEU A 245 12.96 2.98 -12.46
N ARG A 246 11.84 2.27 -12.39
CA ARG A 246 10.79 2.46 -11.37
C ARG A 246 11.35 2.47 -9.93
N PRO A 247 12.34 1.64 -9.55
CA PRO A 247 12.92 1.68 -8.21
C PRO A 247 13.60 3.01 -7.85
N SER A 248 14.19 3.70 -8.83
CA SER A 248 14.89 4.98 -8.61
C SER A 248 13.95 6.13 -8.24
N ARG A 249 12.65 5.97 -8.49
CA ARG A 249 11.59 6.94 -8.18
C ARG A 249 10.69 6.49 -7.02
N GLU A 250 10.94 5.31 -6.46
CA GLU A 250 10.15 4.77 -5.35
C GLU A 250 10.54 5.44 -4.03
N THR A 251 9.55 5.66 -3.16
CA THR A 251 9.79 6.18 -1.81
C THR A 251 9.46 5.11 -0.76
N CYS A 252 10.03 5.27 0.44
CA CYS A 252 9.91 4.30 1.53
C CYS A 252 9.32 4.93 2.80
N HIS A 253 8.45 5.95 2.63
CA HIS A 253 7.80 6.64 3.75
C HIS A 253 6.92 5.73 4.60
N GLU A 254 6.49 4.58 4.07
CA GLU A 254 5.72 3.59 4.79
C GLU A 254 6.58 2.62 5.61
N LEU A 255 7.91 2.61 5.46
CA LEU A 255 8.77 1.79 6.31
C LEU A 255 8.98 2.47 7.67
N PRO A 256 8.95 1.72 8.78
CA PRO A 256 9.20 2.29 10.10
C PRO A 256 10.62 2.86 10.16
N VAL A 257 10.76 4.06 10.74
CA VAL A 257 12.06 4.73 10.88
C VAL A 257 12.99 3.85 11.70
N ARG A 258 14.16 3.52 11.13
CA ARG A 258 15.24 2.85 11.87
C ARG A 258 15.80 3.85 12.89
N ILE A 259 15.43 3.71 14.16
CA ILE A 259 16.10 4.44 15.24
C ILE A 259 17.47 3.79 15.45
N THR A 260 18.49 4.24 14.72
CA THR A 260 19.87 3.93 15.08
C THR A 260 20.23 4.70 16.36
N PRO A 261 20.97 4.11 17.32
CA PRO A 261 21.42 4.84 18.52
C PRO A 261 22.38 6.00 18.22
N SER A 262 22.72 6.24 16.95
CA SER A 262 23.55 7.38 16.52
C SER A 262 22.75 8.58 16.01
N GLN A 263 21.41 8.53 16.04
CA GLN A 263 20.55 9.64 15.59
C GLN A 263 19.52 10.08 16.64
N THR A 264 19.95 10.22 17.88
CA THR A 264 19.39 11.25 18.78
C THR A 264 20.20 12.53 18.68
N THR A 265 20.38 13.02 17.47
CA THR A 265 20.51 14.45 17.21
C THR A 265 19.64 14.70 15.99
N ASP A 266 18.43 15.16 16.28
CA ASP A 266 17.70 16.07 15.42
C ASP A 266 18.73 17.14 14.96
N GLU A 267 19.41 16.95 13.83
CA GLU A 267 20.08 18.05 13.12
C GLU A 267 18.98 18.94 12.54
N ARG A 268 18.22 19.54 13.45
CA ARG A 268 17.74 20.88 13.25
C ARG A 268 19.02 21.68 13.03
N GLY A 269 19.24 22.14 11.79
CA GLY A 269 20.28 23.13 11.54
C GLY A 269 20.20 24.22 12.62
N PRO A 270 21.32 24.89 12.95
CA PRO A 270 21.31 25.95 13.96
C PRO A 270 20.10 26.84 13.69
N PRO A 271 19.31 27.20 14.72
CA PRO A 271 18.15 28.06 14.52
C PRO A 271 18.54 29.21 13.60
N GLY A 272 17.81 29.38 12.50
CA GLY A 272 18.05 30.51 11.61
C GLY A 272 18.09 31.77 12.45
N GLU A 273 19.00 32.69 12.15
CA GLU A 273 19.12 33.94 12.90
C GLU A 273 17.72 34.55 13.08
N PRO A 274 17.40 35.08 14.28
CA PRO A 274 16.12 35.73 14.50
C PRO A 274 15.85 36.67 13.35
N GLY A 275 14.69 36.51 12.70
CA GLY A 275 14.28 37.43 11.64
C GLY A 275 14.39 38.86 12.16
N PRO A 276 14.75 39.84 11.31
CA PRO A 276 14.83 41.23 11.74
C PRO A 276 13.51 41.63 12.41
N PRO A 277 13.54 42.50 13.43
CA PRO A 277 12.31 42.99 14.06
C PRO A 277 11.32 43.42 12.99
N GLY A 278 10.06 42.96 13.12
CA GLY A 278 9.00 43.39 12.22
C GLY A 278 8.96 44.93 12.16
N PRO A 279 8.60 45.52 11.02
CA PRO A 279 8.47 46.97 10.93
C PRO A 279 7.51 47.46 12.03
N PRO A 280 7.74 48.67 12.58
CA PRO A 280 6.79 49.27 13.53
C PRO A 280 5.37 49.17 12.98
N GLY A 281 4.44 48.74 13.84
CA GLY A 281 3.03 48.71 13.48
C GLY A 281 2.59 50.10 12.98
N PRO A 282 1.64 50.18 12.03
CA PRO A 282 1.12 51.47 11.60
C PRO A 282 0.60 52.25 12.82
N PRO A 283 0.67 53.59 12.82
CA PRO A 283 0.11 54.41 13.87
C PRO A 283 -1.34 54.00 14.16
N GLY A 284 -1.68 53.87 15.44
CA GLY A 284 -3.06 53.61 15.85
C GLY A 284 -3.98 54.67 15.25
N VAL A 285 -5.16 54.24 14.80
CA VAL A 285 -6.21 55.18 14.38
C VAL A 285 -6.47 56.18 15.53
N PRO A 286 -6.66 57.48 15.23
CA PRO A 286 -7.02 58.47 16.24
C PRO A 286 -8.24 58.00 17.04
N GLY A 287 -8.19 58.19 18.36
CA GLY A 287 -9.33 57.88 19.23
C GLY A 287 -10.56 58.66 18.78
N ILE A 288 -11.73 58.02 18.83
CA ILE A 288 -13.01 58.71 18.65
C ILE A 288 -13.19 59.73 19.79
N ASP A 289 -13.65 60.93 19.46
CA ASP A 289 -13.96 61.97 20.46
C ASP A 289 -15.00 61.45 21.45
N GLY A 290 -14.84 61.81 22.73
CA GLY A 290 -15.77 61.42 23.78
C GLY A 290 -17.16 62.00 23.55
N ILE A 291 -18.19 61.18 23.77
CA ILE A 291 -19.58 61.65 23.79
C ILE A 291 -19.80 62.59 24.99
N ASP A 292 -20.41 63.75 24.75
CA ASP A 292 -20.83 64.65 25.83
C ASP A 292 -21.81 63.93 26.77
N GLY A 293 -21.65 64.13 28.09
CA GLY A 293 -22.46 63.46 29.09
C GLY A 293 -23.94 63.83 29.01
N ASP A 294 -24.81 62.85 29.25
CA ASP A 294 -26.26 63.02 29.22
C ASP A 294 -26.74 64.08 30.23
N ARG A 295 -27.63 64.96 29.78
CA ARG A 295 -28.30 65.96 30.62
C ARG A 295 -29.07 65.26 31.75
N GLY A 296 -28.81 65.66 32.99
CA GLY A 296 -29.46 65.07 34.18
C GLY A 296 -31.00 65.05 34.10
N PRO A 297 -31.65 64.09 34.75
CA PRO A 297 -33.09 63.89 34.65
C PRO A 297 -33.87 65.11 35.15
N LYS A 298 -35.00 65.40 34.48
CA LYS A 298 -35.94 66.45 34.87
C LYS A 298 -36.53 66.12 36.25
N GLY A 299 -36.58 67.11 37.14
CA GLY A 299 -37.15 66.94 38.49
C GLY A 299 -38.60 66.45 38.49
N PRO A 300 -39.07 65.82 39.58
CA PRO A 300 -40.41 65.26 39.65
C PRO A 300 -41.49 66.35 39.50
N PRO A 301 -42.66 66.03 38.92
CA PRO A 301 -43.79 66.95 38.85
C PRO A 301 -44.25 67.41 40.23
N GLY A 302 -44.68 68.67 40.36
CA GLY A 302 -45.27 69.20 41.59
C GLY A 302 -46.58 68.48 41.96
N PRO A 303 -47.03 68.57 43.23
CA PRO A 303 -48.25 67.92 43.67
C PRO A 303 -49.49 68.46 42.92
N PRO A 304 -50.53 67.63 42.71
CA PRO A 304 -51.77 68.06 42.07
C PRO A 304 -52.42 69.24 42.79
N GLY A 305 -52.96 70.20 42.03
CA GLY A 305 -53.76 71.30 42.59
C GLY A 305 -55.08 70.82 43.20
N PRO A 306 -55.71 71.61 44.09
CA PRO A 306 -56.99 71.25 44.69
C PRO A 306 -58.09 71.10 43.61
N PRO A 307 -59.11 70.23 43.83
CA PRO A 307 -60.22 70.06 42.89
C PRO A 307 -60.94 71.38 42.59
N GLY A 308 -61.27 71.62 41.32
CA GLY A 308 -62.05 72.79 40.90
C GLY A 308 -63.53 72.69 41.29
N GLU A 309 -64.20 73.83 41.43
CA GLU A 309 -65.65 73.87 41.71
C GLU A 309 -66.48 73.24 40.58
N PRO A 310 -67.63 72.60 40.89
CA PRO A 310 -68.49 72.01 39.86
C PRO A 310 -68.98 73.04 38.82
N GLY A 311 -68.89 72.67 37.54
CA GLY A 311 -69.36 73.50 36.42
C GLY A 311 -70.89 73.62 36.37
N LYS A 312 -71.39 74.80 35.96
CA LYS A 312 -72.83 75.06 35.78
C LYS A 312 -73.41 74.22 34.62
N PRO A 313 -74.67 73.76 34.69
CA PRO A 313 -75.30 73.00 33.62
C PRO A 313 -75.29 73.72 32.27
N GLY A 314 -75.03 72.97 31.18
CA GLY A 314 -75.02 73.50 29.82
C GLY A 314 -76.43 73.86 29.30
N ALA A 315 -76.52 74.94 28.53
CA ALA A 315 -77.77 75.32 27.87
C ALA A 315 -78.10 74.35 26.72
N PRO A 316 -79.39 74.05 26.45
CA PRO A 316 -79.80 73.18 25.35
C PRO A 316 -79.33 73.68 23.98
N GLY A 317 -78.87 72.76 23.12
CA GLY A 317 -78.41 73.07 21.77
C GLY A 317 -79.54 73.56 20.86
N LYS A 318 -79.26 74.56 20.02
CA LYS A 318 -80.21 75.04 19.03
C LYS A 318 -80.29 74.06 17.84
N PRO A 319 -81.50 73.82 17.29
CA PRO A 319 -81.69 72.96 16.12
C PRO A 319 -80.90 73.44 14.89
N GLY A 320 -80.42 72.48 14.10
CA GLY A 320 -79.56 72.70 12.94
C GLY A 320 -80.26 73.23 11.69
N THR A 321 -79.39 73.76 10.83
CA THR A 321 -79.51 74.34 9.48
C THR A 321 -80.49 73.62 8.55
N PRO A 322 -80.93 74.26 7.46
CA PRO A 322 -80.25 74.01 6.17
C PRO A 322 -80.09 75.24 5.26
N GLY A 323 -79.02 75.23 4.47
CA GLY A 323 -78.68 76.30 3.52
C GLY A 323 -79.42 76.17 2.18
N ALA A 324 -79.27 77.21 1.36
CA ALA A 324 -79.50 77.09 -0.07
C ALA A 324 -78.77 78.19 -0.83
N ASP A 325 -78.03 77.73 -1.84
CA ASP A 325 -77.34 78.45 -2.88
C ASP A 325 -78.30 79.09 -3.90
N THR A 326 -77.76 79.99 -4.73
CA THR A 326 -77.86 80.10 -6.21
C THR A 326 -77.55 81.56 -6.60
N SER A 327 -76.35 81.83 -7.12
CA SER A 327 -75.96 81.93 -8.55
C SER A 327 -76.49 83.18 -9.27
N PRO A 328 -75.86 83.66 -10.37
CA PRO A 328 -74.58 83.28 -10.98
C PRO A 328 -73.49 84.38 -10.95
#